data_AF-A0A438F7X7-F1
#
_entry.id   AF-A0A438F7X7-F1
#
_cell.length_a   1.000
_cell.length_b   1.000
_cell.length_c   1.000
_cell.angle_alpha   90.00
_cell.angle_beta   90.00
_cell.angle_gamma   90.00
#
_symmetry.space_group_name_H-M   'P 1'
#
loop_
_entity.id
_entity.type
_entity.pdbx_description
1 polymer ?
#
loop_
_entity_poly.entity_id
_entity_poly.type
_entity_poly.pdbx_seq_one_letter_code
_entity_poly.pdbx_strand_id
1 'polypeptide(L)'
;MGFLAPLAPRALPDPVPTQFRLDLYCMYHQSVGHHTDRCTALRHAIQDIVDSGTFGDPQSDMFPIPTSAQAMHADTPSPVVPDLIDLGD
;
A
#
# COMPACT_ATOMS: atom_id res chain seq x y z
N MET A 1 8.67 2.48 -10.78
CA MET A 1 7.53 1.53 -10.88
C MET A 1 8.06 0.11 -10.86
N GLY A 2 7.98 -0.57 -9.71
CA GLY A 2 8.33 -1.99 -9.62
C GLY A 2 7.19 -2.83 -10.16
N PHE A 3 7.43 -3.66 -11.17
CA PHE A 3 6.41 -4.51 -11.79
C PHE A 3 6.76 -5.98 -11.64
N LEU A 4 5.83 -6.76 -11.11
CA LEU A 4 5.93 -8.21 -11.05
C LEU A 4 5.28 -8.82 -12.30
N ALA A 5 6.10 -9.32 -13.21
CA ALA A 5 5.62 -10.09 -14.35
C ALA A 5 5.52 -11.58 -13.97
N PRO A 6 4.40 -12.25 -14.29
CA PRO A 6 4.34 -13.71 -14.23
C PRO A 6 5.43 -14.33 -15.10
N LEU A 7 6.07 -15.37 -14.58
CA LEU A 7 7.04 -16.16 -15.31
C LEU A 7 6.33 -17.13 -16.25
N ALA A 8 6.97 -17.43 -17.38
CA ALA A 8 6.51 -18.49 -18.26
C ALA A 8 6.33 -19.81 -17.48
N PRO A 9 5.38 -20.67 -17.89
CA PRO A 9 5.16 -21.97 -17.27
C PRO A 9 6.48 -22.71 -17.07
N ARG A 10 6.78 -23.08 -15.82
CA ARG A 10 7.96 -23.87 -15.50
C ARG A 10 7.70 -25.36 -15.77
N ALA A 11 8.70 -26.02 -16.35
CA ALA A 11 8.72 -27.46 -16.47
C ALA A 11 8.77 -28.12 -15.07
N LEU A 12 8.29 -29.35 -14.98
CA LEU A 12 8.36 -30.15 -13.76
C LEU A 12 9.84 -30.47 -13.45
N PRO A 13 10.35 -30.13 -12.26
CA PRO A 13 11.71 -30.54 -11.86
C PRO A 13 11.83 -32.06 -11.72
N ASP A 14 12.98 -32.61 -12.14
CA ASP A 14 13.37 -34.02 -11.99
C ASP A 14 14.64 -34.13 -11.10
N PRO A 15 14.60 -34.84 -9.96
CA PRO A 15 13.43 -35.51 -9.37
C PRO A 15 12.41 -34.52 -8.80
N VAL A 16 11.16 -34.95 -8.78
CA VAL A 16 10.04 -34.15 -8.26
C VAL A 16 10.22 -33.92 -6.75
N PRO A 17 10.24 -32.65 -6.27
CA PRO A 17 10.34 -32.34 -4.85
C PRO A 17 9.20 -32.97 -4.04
N THR A 18 9.47 -33.38 -2.80
CA THR A 18 8.48 -34.02 -1.92
C THR A 18 7.26 -33.14 -1.63
N GLN A 19 7.45 -31.82 -1.63
CA GLN A 19 6.37 -30.84 -1.46
C GLN A 19 5.62 -30.50 -2.75
N PHE A 20 6.01 -31.09 -3.88
CA PHE A 20 5.36 -30.84 -5.16
C PHE A 20 3.98 -31.52 -5.21
N ARG A 21 2.96 -30.75 -5.58
CA ARG A 21 1.56 -31.15 -5.54
C ARG A 21 0.88 -30.81 -6.86
N LEU A 22 0.38 -31.83 -7.57
CA LEU A 22 -0.28 -31.68 -8.88
C LEU A 22 -1.65 -30.99 -8.78
N ASP A 23 -2.27 -31.01 -7.60
CA ASP A 23 -3.54 -30.36 -7.28
C ASP A 23 -3.41 -28.85 -7.02
N LEU A 24 -2.20 -28.33 -6.93
CA LEU A 24 -1.93 -26.93 -6.60
C LEU A 24 -1.37 -26.17 -7.81
N TYR A 25 -1.73 -24.88 -7.93
CA TYR A 25 -1.28 -24.01 -9.02
C TYR A 25 -0.74 -22.68 -8.50
N CYS A 26 0.39 -22.25 -9.06
CA CYS A 26 1.03 -20.97 -8.75
C CYS A 26 0.86 -20.01 -9.93
N MET A 27 0.16 -18.89 -9.72
CA MET A 27 -0.07 -17.89 -10.76
C MET A 27 1.21 -17.17 -11.19
N TYR A 28 2.15 -16.97 -10.25
CA TYR A 28 3.43 -16.31 -10.56
C TYR A 28 4.31 -17.15 -11.49
N HIS A 29 4.30 -18.48 -11.35
CA HIS A 29 5.02 -19.40 -12.25
C HIS A 29 4.19 -19.94 -13.41
N GLN A 30 2.87 -19.72 -13.36
CA GLN A 30 1.91 -20.28 -14.31
C GLN A 30 2.02 -21.81 -14.44
N SER A 31 2.33 -22.51 -13.34
CA SER A 31 2.59 -23.95 -13.32
C SER A 31 1.98 -24.62 -12.09
N VAL A 32 1.78 -25.94 -12.18
CA VAL A 32 1.41 -26.78 -11.04
C VAL A 32 2.56 -26.93 -10.05
N GLY A 33 2.26 -27.24 -8.78
CA GLY A 33 3.24 -27.65 -7.77
C GLY A 33 3.00 -27.08 -6.38
N HIS A 34 2.70 -25.78 -6.26
CA HIS A 34 2.44 -25.08 -4.99
C HIS A 34 1.48 -23.92 -5.21
N HIS A 35 0.85 -23.42 -4.15
CA HIS A 35 0.03 -22.21 -4.20
C HIS A 35 0.87 -20.93 -4.27
N THR A 36 0.33 -19.88 -4.90
CA THR A 36 0.99 -18.58 -5.05
C THR A 36 1.44 -17.95 -3.72
N ASP A 37 0.66 -18.10 -2.64
CA ASP A 37 0.97 -17.55 -1.30
C ASP A 37 2.22 -18.18 -0.67
N ARG A 38 2.54 -19.43 -1.03
CA ARG A 38 3.73 -20.15 -0.57
C ARG A 38 4.89 -20.07 -1.57
N CYS A 39 4.79 -19.23 -2.60
CA CYS A 39 5.81 -19.11 -3.62
C CYS A 39 7.03 -18.33 -3.10
N THR A 40 8.11 -19.05 -2.81
CA THR A 40 9.38 -18.44 -2.35
C THR A 40 9.97 -17.48 -3.38
N ALA A 41 9.89 -17.81 -4.67
CA ALA A 41 10.40 -16.95 -5.73
C ALA A 41 9.64 -15.61 -5.80
N LEU A 42 8.31 -15.65 -5.66
CA LEU A 42 7.49 -14.44 -5.59
C LEU A 42 7.84 -13.58 -4.37
N ARG A 43 8.01 -14.20 -3.20
CA ARG A 43 8.42 -13.48 -1.99
C ARG A 43 9.76 -12.77 -2.18
N HIS A 44 10.74 -13.43 -2.81
CA HIS A 44 12.03 -12.80 -3.11
C HIS A 44 11.87 -11.66 -4.12
N ALA A 45 11.11 -11.85 -5.21
CA ALA A 45 10.90 -10.79 -6.19
C ALA A 45 10.22 -9.55 -5.59
N ILE A 46 9.28 -9.73 -4.67
CA ILE A 46 8.68 -8.61 -3.91
C ILE A 46 9.74 -7.92 -3.05
N GLN A 47 10.58 -8.70 -2.36
CA GLN A 47 11.63 -8.15 -1.50
C GLN A 47 12.66 -7.37 -2.30
N ASP A 48 13.08 -7.85 -3.46
CA ASP A 48 14.00 -7.15 -4.37
C ASP A 48 13.41 -5.80 -4.83
N ILE A 49 12.09 -5.73 -5.04
CA ILE A 49 11.40 -4.47 -5.39
C ILE A 49 11.40 -3.49 -4.21
N VAL A 50 11.21 -3.98 -2.99
CA VAL A 50 11.30 -3.16 -1.76
C VAL A 50 12.73 -2.65 -1.58
N ASP A 51 13.70 -3.53 -1.66
CA ASP A 51 15.11 -3.22 -1.40
C ASP A 51 15.70 -2.30 -2.49
N SER A 52 15.19 -2.37 -3.72
CA SER A 52 15.60 -1.46 -4.81
C SER A 52 15.06 -0.04 -4.69
N GLY A 53 14.15 0.25 -3.74
CA GLY A 53 13.58 1.59 -3.58
C GLY A 53 12.79 2.06 -4.81
N THR A 54 12.25 1.13 -5.61
CA THR A 54 11.56 1.44 -6.88
C THR A 54 10.13 1.98 -6.66
N PHE A 55 9.68 1.99 -5.41
CA PHE A 55 8.52 2.75 -4.95
C PHE A 55 8.95 4.22 -4.88
N GLY A 56 8.32 5.08 -5.69
CA GLY A 56 8.63 6.52 -5.68
C GLY A 56 8.52 7.11 -4.27
N ASP A 57 9.23 8.22 -4.05
CA ASP A 57 9.12 8.97 -2.80
C ASP A 57 7.66 9.39 -2.58
N PRO A 58 7.02 9.07 -1.44
CA PRO A 58 5.67 9.57 -1.14
C PRO A 58 5.57 11.11 -1.18
N GLN A 59 6.69 11.85 -1.16
CA GLN A 59 6.69 13.30 -1.36
C GLN A 59 6.41 13.74 -2.81
N SER A 60 6.60 12.91 -3.82
CA SER A 60 6.49 13.34 -5.22
C SER A 60 5.05 13.51 -5.73
N ASP A 61 4.05 13.04 -4.99
CA ASP A 61 2.62 13.19 -5.33
C ASP A 61 1.84 14.13 -4.40
N MET A 62 2.51 14.74 -3.41
CA MET A 62 1.87 15.78 -2.61
C MET A 62 1.92 17.10 -3.40
N PHE A 63 1.03 17.28 -4.37
CA PHE A 63 0.64 18.63 -4.78
C PHE A 63 0.19 19.34 -3.50
N PRO A 64 0.89 20.40 -3.02
CA PRO A 64 0.35 21.15 -1.90
C PRO A 64 -1.00 21.67 -2.35
N ILE A 65 -2.07 21.26 -1.66
CA ILE A 65 -3.38 21.88 -1.83
C ILE A 65 -3.11 23.38 -1.65
N PRO A 66 -3.38 24.25 -2.65
CA PRO A 66 -3.21 25.66 -2.47
C PRO A 66 -4.20 26.06 -1.38
N THR A 67 -3.69 26.27 -0.17
CA THR A 67 -4.44 26.91 0.90
C THR A 67 -4.70 28.33 0.42
N SER A 68 -5.82 28.52 -0.28
CA SER A 68 -6.34 29.85 -0.60
C SER A 68 -6.83 30.48 0.69
N ALA A 69 -5.90 30.93 1.51
CA ALA A 69 -6.14 31.78 2.66
C ALA A 69 -6.06 33.23 2.19
N GLN A 70 -7.03 33.66 1.40
CA GLN A 70 -7.45 35.05 1.40
C GLN A 70 -8.77 35.12 2.16
N ALA A 71 -8.66 34.91 3.49
CA ALA A 71 -9.70 35.31 4.42
C ALA A 71 -9.79 36.83 4.33
N MET A 72 -10.80 37.31 3.62
CA MET A 72 -11.24 38.69 3.65
C MET A 72 -11.37 39.14 5.12
N HIS A 73 -10.63 40.18 5.46
CA HIS A 73 -10.81 40.95 6.68
C HIS A 73 -12.30 41.30 6.82
N ALA A 74 -12.98 40.68 7.78
CA ALA A 74 -14.29 41.10 8.25
C ALA A 74 -14.12 41.49 9.72
N ASP A 75 -13.79 42.77 9.90
CA ASP A 75 -13.81 43.47 11.16
C ASP A 75 -15.23 43.35 11.75
N THR A 76 -15.38 42.58 12.82
CA THR A 76 -16.63 42.51 13.60
C THR A 76 -16.26 42.59 15.07
N PRO A 77 -16.72 43.61 15.82
CA PRO A 77 -16.40 43.73 17.24
C PRO A 77 -17.12 42.63 18.02
N SER A 78 -16.40 41.99 18.95
CA SER A 78 -16.90 40.89 19.79
C SER A 78 -18.18 41.28 20.53
N PRO A 79 -19.24 40.46 20.52
CA PRO A 79 -20.33 40.62 21.46
C PRO A 79 -19.87 40.18 22.85
N VAL A 80 -19.89 41.13 23.79
CA VAL A 80 -19.75 40.90 25.23
C VAL A 80 -20.71 39.79 25.67
N VAL A 81 -20.17 38.75 26.31
CA VAL A 81 -20.97 37.76 27.05
C VAL A 81 -21.39 38.36 28.39
N PRO A 82 -22.69 38.49 28.71
CA PRO A 82 -23.12 38.80 30.07
C PRO A 82 -23.00 37.53 30.93
N ASP A 83 -22.26 37.66 32.03
CA ASP A 83 -22.09 36.65 33.08
C ASP A 83 -23.45 36.26 33.66
N LEU A 84 -23.79 34.96 33.62
CA LEU A 84 -24.90 34.43 34.39
C LEU A 84 -24.47 33.14 35.08
N ILE A 85 -23.77 33.33 36.19
CA ILE A 85 -23.73 32.38 37.30
C ILE A 85 -25.17 32.11 37.78
N ASP A 86 -25.64 30.89 37.56
CA ASP A 86 -26.86 30.38 38.18
C ASP A 86 -26.53 29.93 39.62
N LEU A 87 -27.20 30.53 40.60
CA LEU A 87 -27.13 30.19 42.01
C LEU A 87 -28.56 29.91 42.52
N GLY A 88 -28.79 28.71 43.03
CA GLY A 88 -29.96 28.34 43.85
C GLY A 88 -30.42 26.90 43.61
N ASP A 89 -30.65 26.03 44.58
CA ASP A 89 -30.61 26.04 46.05
C ASP A 89 -30.20 24.61 46.49
#